data_AF-L5N881-F1
#
_entry.id   AF-L5N881-F1
#
_cell.length_a   1.000
_cell.length_b   1.000
_cell.length_c   1.000
_cell.angle_alpha   90.00
_cell.angle_beta   90.00
_cell.angle_gamma   90.00
#
_symmetry.space_group_name_H-M   'P 1'
#
loop_
_entity.id
_entity.type
_entity.pdbx_description
1 polymer ?
#
loop_
_entity_poly.entity_id
_entity_poly.type
_entity_poly.pdbx_seq_one_letter_code
_entity_poly.pdbx_strand_id
1 'polypeptide(L)'
;MWTKPAADIGQEVIIHAERPLLEDFTQDTSTRFVSFTAGSHRFELALMKADCFDNQTMVINLPKNRQALLDLENINRAGHLEHMFQLSTMEAEELRTYLPDLL
;
A
#
# COMPACT_ATOMS: atom_id res chain seq x y z
N MET A 1 -70.58 8.19 8.40
CA MET A 1 -69.91 7.03 7.79
C MET A 1 -68.42 7.33 7.77
N TRP A 2 -67.68 6.39 8.34
CA TRP A 2 -66.23 6.18 8.51
C TRP A 2 -65.23 6.89 7.57
N THR A 3 -64.02 7.03 8.13
CA THR A 3 -62.83 7.82 7.79
C THR A 3 -62.10 7.43 6.50
N LYS A 4 -61.25 8.35 6.01
CA LYS A 4 -59.81 8.10 5.79
C LYS A 4 -59.00 9.41 5.98
N PRO A 5 -57.90 9.40 6.75
CA PRO A 5 -56.97 10.52 6.80
C PRO A 5 -56.02 10.42 5.59
N ALA A 6 -55.76 11.55 4.92
CA ALA A 6 -54.65 11.61 3.98
C ALA A 6 -53.36 11.71 4.80
N ALA A 7 -52.51 10.70 4.59
CA ALA A 7 -51.31 10.45 5.36
C ALA A 7 -50.35 11.64 5.36
N ASP A 8 -49.79 11.85 6.55
CA ASP A 8 -48.59 12.61 6.84
C ASP A 8 -47.51 12.31 5.79
N ILE A 9 -47.23 13.27 4.92
CA ILE A 9 -46.09 13.25 4.02
C ILE A 9 -44.86 13.56 4.87
N GLY A 10 -44.43 12.56 5.64
CA GLY A 10 -43.13 12.56 6.28
C GLY A 10 -42.10 12.86 5.20
N GLN A 11 -41.44 14.01 5.33
CA GLN A 11 -40.31 14.33 4.48
C GLN A 11 -39.32 13.18 4.65
N GLU A 12 -39.11 12.41 3.58
CA GLU A 12 -38.00 11.49 3.49
C GLU A 12 -36.74 12.34 3.66
N VAL A 13 -36.19 12.30 4.87
CA VAL A 13 -34.85 12.81 5.13
C VAL A 13 -33.93 11.91 4.33
N ILE A 14 -33.60 12.36 3.12
CA ILE A 14 -32.47 11.82 2.38
C ILE A 14 -31.24 12.20 3.21
N ILE A 15 -30.85 11.31 4.11
CA ILE A 15 -29.51 11.31 4.69
C ILE A 15 -28.56 11.09 3.53
N HIS A 16 -28.12 12.18 2.89
CA HIS A 16 -26.83 12.18 2.24
C HIS A 16 -25.84 11.78 3.33
N ALA A 17 -25.37 10.54 3.28
CA ALA A 17 -24.28 10.09 4.12
C ALA A 17 -23.11 11.02 3.79
N GLU A 18 -22.96 12.09 4.57
CA GLU A 18 -21.74 12.87 4.62
C GLU A 18 -20.65 11.86 4.91
N ARG A 19 -19.75 11.64 3.95
CA ARG A 19 -18.59 10.77 4.15
C ARG A 19 -17.56 11.63 4.85
N PRO A 20 -17.41 11.57 6.18
CA PRO A 20 -16.44 12.43 6.86
C PRO A 20 -15.05 12.08 6.35
N LEU A 21 -14.32 13.08 5.87
CA LEU A 21 -12.89 12.97 5.62
C LEU A 21 -12.19 12.86 6.98
N LEU A 22 -11.48 11.76 7.20
CA LEU A 22 -10.81 11.51 8.49
C LEU A 22 -9.55 12.37 8.61
N GLU A 23 -8.72 12.40 7.57
CA GLU A 23 -7.47 13.14 7.55
C GLU A 23 -7.07 13.41 6.09
N ASP A 24 -6.52 14.60 5.84
CA ASP A 24 -5.88 15.00 4.59
C ASP A 24 -4.71 15.90 4.95
N PHE A 25 -3.51 15.45 4.58
CA PHE A 25 -2.28 16.19 4.81
C PHE A 25 -1.32 15.99 3.66
N THR A 26 -0.45 16.97 3.48
CA THR A 26 0.66 16.92 2.53
C THR A 26 1.95 16.89 3.31
N GLN A 27 2.89 16.07 2.85
CA GLN A 27 4.26 16.08 3.34
C GLN A 27 5.23 15.97 2.17
N ASP A 28 6.44 16.49 2.38
CA ASP A 28 7.55 16.20 1.50
C ASP A 28 8.02 14.76 1.73
N THR A 29 8.43 14.09 0.66
CA THR A 29 8.93 12.71 0.68
C THR A 29 10.18 12.59 -0.19
N SER A 30 10.97 11.55 0.05
CA SER A 30 12.12 11.22 -0.81
C SER A 30 11.89 9.89 -1.50
N THR A 31 12.22 9.81 -2.79
CA THR A 31 12.13 8.57 -3.56
C THR A 31 13.42 8.31 -4.31
N ARG A 32 13.96 7.10 -4.18
CA ARG A 32 15.06 6.60 -5.00
C ARG A 32 14.55 5.56 -5.98
N PHE A 33 15.03 5.64 -7.23
CA PHE A 33 14.77 4.63 -8.25
C PHE A 33 16.03 3.78 -8.41
N VAL A 34 15.90 2.48 -8.21
CA VAL A 34 17.03 1.55 -8.22
C VAL A 34 16.72 0.43 -9.20
N SER A 35 17.67 0.15 -10.10
CA SER A 35 17.59 -0.97 -11.02
C SER A 35 18.85 -1.82 -10.89
N PHE A 36 18.67 -3.12 -10.72
CA PHE A 36 19.78 -4.07 -10.62
C PHE A 36 19.38 -5.44 -11.17
N THR A 37 20.38 -6.28 -11.41
CA THR A 37 20.19 -7.68 -11.82
C THR A 37 20.77 -8.56 -10.74
N ALA A 38 20.04 -9.60 -10.36
CA ALA A 38 20.47 -10.65 -9.45
C ALA A 38 20.12 -12.00 -10.07
N GLY A 39 21.10 -12.91 -10.17
CA GLY A 39 20.91 -14.16 -10.91
C GLY A 39 20.42 -13.91 -12.35
N SER A 40 19.26 -14.46 -12.68
CA SER A 40 18.59 -14.29 -13.98
C SER A 40 17.49 -13.21 -13.99
N HIS A 41 17.28 -12.50 -12.87
CA HIS A 41 16.16 -11.58 -12.72
C HIS A 41 16.63 -10.12 -12.66
N ARG A 42 15.83 -9.24 -13.28
CA ARG A 42 15.99 -7.79 -13.21
C ARG A 42 14.96 -7.22 -12.26
N PHE A 43 15.42 -6.38 -11.34
CA PHE A 43 14.60 -5.66 -10.38
C PHE A 43 14.63 -4.17 -10.72
N GLU A 44 13.46 -3.56 -10.75
CA GLU A 44 13.28 -2.12 -10.88
C GLU A 44 12.36 -1.66 -9.74
N LEU A 45 12.93 -0.94 -8.79
CA LEU A 45 12.29 -0.57 -7.54
C LEU A 45 12.23 0.94 -7.38
N ALA A 46 11.11 1.45 -6.86
CA ALA A 46 11.06 2.76 -6.23
C ALA A 46 11.02 2.58 -4.71
N LEU A 47 11.92 3.27 -4.01
CA LEU A 47 12.02 3.26 -2.55
C LEU A 47 11.65 4.63 -2.02
N MET A 48 10.44 4.74 -1.46
CA MET A 48 9.91 5.99 -0.92
C MET A 48 10.02 6.01 0.61
N LYS A 49 10.65 7.07 1.13
CA LYS A 49 10.70 7.37 2.57
C LYS A 49 9.82 8.58 2.85
N ALA A 50 8.96 8.43 3.86
CA ALA A 50 8.03 9.43 4.33
C ALA A 50 7.86 9.25 5.85
N ASP A 51 7.73 10.35 6.59
CA ASP A 51 7.51 10.33 8.04
C ASP A 51 6.29 9.48 8.47
N CYS A 52 5.23 9.41 7.65
CA CYS A 52 4.04 8.60 7.93
C CYS A 52 4.22 7.08 7.80
N PHE A 53 5.42 6.60 7.46
CA PHE A 53 5.73 5.16 7.33
C PHE A 53 6.43 4.56 8.55
N ASP A 54 6.54 5.27 9.68
CA ASP A 54 7.03 4.73 10.96
C ASP A 54 8.36 3.93 10.86
N ASN A 55 9.40 4.55 10.28
CA ASN A 55 10.73 3.98 9.97
C ASN A 55 10.76 2.91 8.85
N GLN A 56 9.62 2.55 8.29
CA GLN A 56 9.56 1.67 7.13
C GLN A 56 9.79 2.48 5.84
N THR A 57 10.19 1.77 4.79
CA THR A 57 10.31 2.30 3.44
C THR A 57 9.22 1.66 2.58
N MET A 58 8.44 2.46 1.85
CA MET A 58 7.56 1.91 0.82
C MET A 58 8.41 1.49 -0.37
N VAL A 59 8.45 0.18 -0.62
CA VAL A 59 9.16 -0.40 -1.77
C VAL A 59 8.14 -0.81 -2.81
N ILE A 60 8.27 -0.26 -4.01
CA ILE A 60 7.40 -0.51 -5.16
C ILE A 60 8.20 -1.27 -6.21
N ASN A 61 7.76 -2.47 -6.56
CA ASN A 61 8.22 -3.21 -7.73
C ASN A 61 7.50 -2.66 -8.97
N LEU A 62 8.22 -1.89 -9.79
CA LEU A 62 7.62 -1.10 -10.88
C LEU A 62 6.99 -2.00 -11.96
N PRO A 63 7.64 -3.08 -12.46
CA PRO A 63 7.04 -3.92 -13.50
C PRO A 63 5.83 -4.71 -13.02
N LYS A 64 5.83 -5.18 -11.76
CA LYS A 64 4.73 -5.99 -11.21
C LYS A 64 3.61 -5.13 -10.61
N ASN A 65 3.81 -3.83 -10.47
CA ASN A 65 2.91 -2.89 -9.78
C ASN A 65 2.50 -3.41 -8.39
N ARG A 66 3.49 -3.87 -7.62
CA ARG A 66 3.32 -4.39 -6.26
C ARG A 66 4.12 -3.54 -5.31
N GLN A 67 3.57 -3.29 -4.12
CA GLN A 67 4.23 -2.47 -3.11
C GLN A 67 4.04 -3.05 -1.71
N ALA A 68 5.01 -2.78 -0.85
CA ALA A 68 4.96 -3.11 0.57
C ALA A 68 5.76 -2.08 1.39
N LEU A 69 5.36 -1.89 2.65
CA LEU A 69 6.20 -1.22 3.63
C LEU A 69 7.20 -2.23 4.18
N LEU A 70 8.48 -1.97 3.97
CA LEU A 70 9.57 -2.85 4.34
C LEU A 70 10.51 -2.20 5.36
N ASP A 71 11.02 -3.02 6.26
CA ASP A 71 12.05 -2.71 7.23
C ASP A 71 12.98 -3.93 7.38
N LEU A 72 14.09 -3.78 8.11
CA LEU A 72 15.07 -4.86 8.28
C LEU A 72 14.50 -6.08 9.03
N GLU A 73 13.43 -5.92 9.81
CA GLU A 73 12.81 -7.02 10.55
C GLU A 73 11.92 -7.86 9.62
N ASN A 74 11.13 -7.20 8.77
CA ASN A 74 10.10 -7.87 7.98
C ASN A 74 10.64 -8.51 6.70
N ILE A 75 11.74 -8.01 6.12
CA ILE A 75 12.34 -8.60 4.90
C ILE A 75 12.84 -10.04 5.11
N ASN A 76 13.17 -10.38 6.35
CA ASN A 76 13.69 -11.70 6.74
C ASN A 76 12.58 -12.69 7.11
N ARG A 77 11.32 -12.25 7.16
CA ARG A 77 10.20 -13.14 7.45
C ARG A 77 9.93 -14.07 6.26
N ALA A 78 9.93 -15.37 6.53
CA ALA A 78 9.70 -16.40 5.51
C ALA A 78 8.39 -16.17 4.74
N GLY A 79 8.44 -16.25 3.41
CA GLY A 79 7.28 -16.08 2.53
C GLY A 79 6.76 -14.65 2.38
N HIS A 80 7.36 -13.66 3.08
CA HIS A 80 6.81 -12.31 3.10
C HIS A 80 6.95 -11.59 1.75
N LEU A 81 8.15 -11.62 1.17
CA LEU A 81 8.43 -10.96 -0.11
C LEU A 81 7.71 -11.66 -1.26
N GLU A 82 7.66 -12.98 -1.22
CA GLU A 82 6.92 -13.84 -2.15
C GLU A 82 5.45 -13.43 -2.21
N HIS A 83 4.80 -13.27 -1.05
CA HIS A 83 3.39 -12.91 -0.98
C HIS A 83 3.14 -11.45 -1.38
N MET A 84 3.95 -10.51 -0.91
CA MET A 84 3.76 -9.08 -1.18
C MET A 84 4.04 -8.72 -2.65
N PHE A 85 5.11 -9.26 -3.21
CA PHE A 85 5.56 -8.93 -4.56
C PHE A 85 5.20 -9.99 -5.61
N GLN A 86 4.55 -11.09 -5.22
CA GLN A 86 4.23 -12.22 -6.10
C GLN A 86 5.49 -12.73 -6.83
N LEU A 87 6.49 -13.02 -6.02
CA LEU A 87 7.76 -13.57 -6.44
C LEU A 87 7.78 -15.07 -6.19
N SER A 88 8.47 -15.81 -7.06
CA SER A 88 8.93 -17.14 -6.71
C SER A 88 9.88 -17.08 -5.51
N THR A 89 10.05 -18.19 -4.80
CA THR A 89 11.01 -18.29 -3.68
C THR A 89 12.42 -17.87 -4.11
N MET A 90 12.85 -18.25 -5.33
CA MET A 90 14.17 -17.89 -5.86
C MET A 90 14.30 -16.38 -6.12
N GLU A 91 13.32 -15.76 -6.80
CA GLU A 91 13.29 -14.30 -7.00
C GLU A 91 13.28 -13.55 -5.66
N ALA A 92 12.56 -14.06 -4.66
CA ALA A 92 12.49 -13.43 -3.35
C ALA A 92 13.82 -13.52 -2.58
N GLU A 93 14.51 -14.66 -2.62
CA GLU A 93 15.85 -14.79 -2.03
C GLU A 93 16.84 -13.84 -2.70
N GLU A 94 16.85 -13.78 -4.03
CA GLU A 94 17.71 -12.86 -4.77
C GLU A 94 17.44 -11.40 -4.39
N LEU A 95 16.18 -10.99 -4.36
CA LEU A 95 15.81 -9.64 -3.91
C LEU A 95 16.25 -9.39 -2.46
N ARG A 96 16.05 -10.36 -1.57
CA ARG A 96 16.40 -10.25 -0.14
C ARG A 96 17.89 -9.95 0.07
N THR A 97 18.77 -10.43 -0.79
CA THR A 97 20.21 -10.12 -0.67
C THR A 97 20.56 -8.63 -0.85
N TYR A 98 19.71 -7.84 -1.52
CA TYR A 98 19.96 -6.42 -1.76
C TYR A 98 19.22 -5.50 -0.79
N LEU A 99 18.06 -5.93 -0.26
CA LEU A 99 17.23 -5.08 0.59
C LEU A 99 17.95 -4.47 1.82
N PRO A 100 18.87 -5.17 2.52
CA PRO A 100 19.59 -4.58 3.65
C PRO A 100 20.44 -3.35 3.30
N ASP A 101 21.00 -3.30 2.09
CA ASP A 101 21.80 -2.15 1.63
C ASP A 101 20.92 -1.02 1.05
N LEU A 102 19.69 -1.37 0.67
CA LEU A 102 18.74 -0.44 0.05
C LEU A 102 17.84 0.25 1.07
N LEU A 103 17.51 -0.38 2.21
CA LEU A 103 16.62 0.19 3.23
C LEU A 103 17.37 1.12 4.20
#